data_AF-A0A7Y0K6P2-F1
#
_entry.id   AF-A0A7Y0K6P2-F1
#
_cell.length_a   1.000
_cell.length_b   1.000
_cell.length_c   1.000
_cell.angle_alpha   90.00
_cell.angle_beta   90.00
_cell.angle_gamma   90.00
#
_symmetry.space_group_name_H-M   'P 1'
#
loop_
_entity.id
_entity.type
_entity.pdbx_description
1 polymer ?
#
loop_
_entity_poly.entity_id
_entity_poly.type
_entity_poly.pdbx_seq_one_letter_code
_entity_poly.pdbx_strand_id
1 'polypeptide(L)'
;MIEASSNVEFEKAAEIRDTIAKIKAILQTETVIHFMKKNQLIIAAEYLDDFRIKVFFIRRNEIIDREIYIANNVDRQDVVRKINSLLSMDIQHISTLEKEEMDEAYIIYKYLNSGDCKYTIISQEWNKNMDNLWTNLVK
;
A
#
# COMPACT_ATOMS: atom_id res chain seq x y z
N MET A 1 -17.72 -24.97 -41.74
CA MET A 1 -16.25 -25.05 -41.57
C MET A 1 -15.68 -23.74 -41.02
N ILE A 2 -16.04 -22.58 -41.60
CA ILE A 2 -15.63 -21.26 -41.09
C ILE A 2 -16.16 -20.99 -39.66
N GLU A 3 -17.40 -21.39 -39.38
CA GLU A 3 -18.09 -21.15 -38.09
C GLU A 3 -17.57 -22.02 -36.93
N ALA A 4 -17.10 -23.24 -37.22
CA ALA A 4 -16.47 -24.12 -36.22
C ALA A 4 -15.04 -23.67 -35.87
N SER A 5 -14.34 -23.05 -36.82
CA SER A 5 -12.99 -22.53 -36.59
C SER A 5 -12.99 -21.31 -35.68
N SER A 6 -13.97 -20.40 -35.82
CA SER A 6 -14.09 -19.24 -34.91
C SER A 6 -14.46 -19.65 -33.49
N ASN A 7 -15.37 -20.64 -33.31
CA ASN A 7 -15.77 -21.12 -31.99
C ASN A 7 -14.62 -21.78 -31.22
N VAL A 8 -13.77 -22.55 -31.89
CA VAL A 8 -12.56 -23.14 -31.28
C VAL A 8 -11.55 -22.05 -30.88
N GLU A 9 -11.47 -20.95 -31.62
CA GLU A 9 -10.62 -19.81 -31.26
C GLU A 9 -11.18 -19.00 -30.08
N PHE A 10 -12.51 -18.86 -29.97
CA PHE A 10 -13.15 -18.22 -28.81
C PHE A 10 -12.98 -19.04 -27.53
N GLU A 11 -13.14 -20.35 -27.61
CA GLU A 11 -12.94 -21.25 -26.46
C GLU A 11 -11.49 -21.21 -25.97
N LYS A 12 -10.51 -21.30 -26.88
CA LYS A 12 -9.09 -21.13 -26.54
C LYS A 12 -8.77 -19.76 -25.96
N ALA A 13 -9.37 -18.68 -26.50
CA ALA A 13 -9.18 -17.34 -25.94
C ALA A 13 -9.77 -17.21 -24.53
N ALA A 14 -10.93 -17.84 -24.27
CA ALA A 14 -11.52 -17.89 -22.95
C ALA A 14 -10.64 -18.69 -21.96
N GLU A 15 -10.13 -19.84 -22.36
CA GLU A 15 -9.20 -20.64 -21.54
C GLU A 15 -7.93 -19.86 -21.17
N ILE A 16 -7.34 -19.16 -22.15
CA ILE A 16 -6.15 -18.31 -21.93
C ILE A 16 -6.47 -17.18 -20.95
N ARG A 17 -7.59 -16.47 -21.15
CA ARG A 17 -8.03 -15.39 -20.25
C ARG A 17 -8.23 -15.90 -18.82
N ASP A 18 -8.89 -17.03 -18.67
CA ASP A 18 -9.20 -17.61 -17.36
C ASP A 18 -7.93 -18.12 -16.67
N THR A 19 -6.97 -18.64 -17.45
CA THR A 19 -5.64 -19.02 -16.96
C THR A 19 -4.84 -17.81 -16.48
N ILE A 20 -4.84 -16.72 -17.26
CA ILE A 20 -4.21 -15.46 -16.88
C ILE A 20 -4.83 -14.91 -15.60
N ALA A 21 -6.16 -14.97 -15.46
CA ALA A 21 -6.86 -14.52 -14.26
C ALA A 21 -6.43 -15.31 -13.01
N LYS A 22 -6.30 -16.65 -13.12
CA LYS A 22 -5.80 -17.50 -12.03
C LYS A 22 -4.36 -17.17 -11.64
N ILE A 23 -3.47 -16.99 -12.61
CA ILE A 23 -2.07 -16.62 -12.36
C ILE A 23 -1.99 -15.27 -11.65
N LYS A 24 -2.78 -14.27 -12.10
CA LYS A 24 -2.84 -12.95 -11.47
C LYS A 24 -3.31 -13.03 -10.02
N ALA A 25 -4.33 -13.86 -9.73
CA ALA A 25 -4.81 -14.05 -8.37
C ALA A 25 -3.72 -14.63 -7.45
N ILE A 26 -2.97 -15.64 -7.90
CA ILE A 26 -1.88 -16.23 -7.12
C ILE A 26 -0.77 -15.19 -6.85
N LEU A 27 -0.34 -14.44 -7.88
CA LEU A 27 0.68 -13.40 -7.73
C LEU A 27 0.26 -12.28 -6.78
N GLN A 28 -1.01 -11.86 -6.84
CA GLN A 28 -1.60 -10.91 -5.92
C GLN A 28 -1.52 -11.43 -4.48
N THR A 29 -1.96 -12.65 -4.23
CA THR A 29 -1.93 -13.28 -2.90
C THR A 29 -0.51 -13.34 -2.32
N GLU A 30 0.46 -13.81 -3.10
CA GLU A 30 1.87 -13.86 -2.66
C GLU A 30 2.44 -12.47 -2.31
N THR A 31 2.17 -11.47 -3.17
CA THR A 31 2.63 -10.09 -2.96
C THR A 31 2.06 -9.49 -1.68
N VAL A 32 0.76 -9.69 -1.47
CA VAL A 32 0.03 -9.18 -0.30
C VAL A 32 0.48 -9.88 0.98
N ILE A 33 0.66 -11.20 0.97
CA ILE A 33 1.19 -11.95 2.11
C ILE A 33 2.57 -11.43 2.51
N HIS A 34 3.45 -11.19 1.53
CA HIS A 34 4.77 -10.63 1.79
C HIS A 34 4.70 -9.24 2.41
N PHE A 35 3.82 -8.38 1.89
CA PHE A 35 3.58 -7.04 2.40
C PHE A 35 3.07 -7.04 3.85
N MET A 36 2.10 -7.91 4.17
CA MET A 36 1.52 -8.02 5.50
C MET A 36 2.46 -8.65 6.54
N LYS A 37 3.26 -9.66 6.16
CA LYS A 37 4.17 -10.36 7.09
C LYS A 37 5.19 -9.46 7.77
N LYS A 38 5.60 -8.37 7.12
CA LYS A 38 6.59 -7.45 7.70
C LYS A 38 6.01 -6.58 8.81
N ASN A 39 4.69 -6.39 8.84
CA ASN A 39 3.97 -5.55 9.82
C ASN A 39 4.66 -4.19 10.11
N GLN A 40 5.24 -3.60 9.06
CA GLN A 40 5.96 -2.33 9.17
C GLN A 40 4.98 -1.17 9.11
N LEU A 41 5.33 -0.06 9.77
CA LEU A 41 4.62 1.19 9.58
C LEU A 41 5.06 1.79 8.24
N ILE A 42 4.09 2.12 7.40
CA ILE A 42 4.30 2.75 6.10
C ILE A 42 3.69 4.13 6.18
N ILE A 43 4.44 5.14 5.74
CA ILE A 43 3.96 6.50 5.65
C ILE A 43 3.85 6.82 4.17
N ALA A 44 2.63 7.05 3.70
CA ALA A 44 2.35 7.45 2.33
C ALA A 44 1.84 8.89 2.32
N ALA A 45 2.27 9.68 1.34
CA ALA A 45 1.89 11.07 1.19
C ALA A 45 1.47 11.35 -0.24
N GLU A 46 0.35 12.05 -0.40
CA GLU A 46 -0.19 12.52 -1.68
C GLU A 46 -0.48 14.03 -1.58
N TYR A 47 -0.21 14.76 -2.65
CA TYR A 47 -0.59 16.17 -2.73
C TYR A 47 -2.10 16.29 -2.97
N LEU A 48 -2.77 17.12 -2.18
CA LEU A 48 -4.15 17.51 -2.43
C LEU A 48 -4.22 18.73 -3.35
N ASP A 49 -3.23 19.62 -3.21
CA ASP A 49 -2.98 20.79 -4.04
C ASP A 49 -1.53 21.28 -3.80
N ASP A 50 -1.19 22.44 -4.34
CA ASP A 50 0.16 23.03 -4.26
C ASP A 50 0.66 23.31 -2.83
N PHE A 51 -0.22 23.34 -1.84
CA PHE A 51 0.11 23.74 -0.46
C PHE A 51 -0.21 22.68 0.57
N ARG A 52 -1.12 21.73 0.26
CA ARG A 52 -1.62 20.73 1.20
C ARG A 52 -1.20 19.34 0.78
N ILE A 53 -0.64 18.60 1.73
CA ILE A 53 -0.25 17.21 1.56
C ILE A 53 -1.03 16.36 2.57
N LYS A 54 -1.61 15.27 2.08
CA LYS A 54 -2.30 14.28 2.91
C LYS A 54 -1.37 13.13 3.17
N VAL A 55 -1.18 12.82 4.45
CA VAL A 55 -0.31 11.75 4.91
C VAL A 55 -1.16 10.65 5.53
N PHE A 56 -0.94 9.44 5.06
CA PHE A 56 -1.53 8.21 5.59
C PHE A 56 -0.47 7.42 6.35
N PHE A 57 -0.86 6.96 7.53
CA PHE A 57 -0.09 6.02 8.34
C PHE A 57 -0.74 4.65 8.19
N ILE A 58 -0.04 3.77 7.51
CA ILE A 58 -0.53 2.47 7.05
C ILE A 58 0.24 1.38 7.77
N ARG A 59 -0.45 0.32 8.18
CA ARG A 59 0.18 -0.90 8.68
C ARG A 59 -0.67 -2.09 8.25
N ARG A 60 -0.03 -3.06 7.59
CA ARG A 60 -0.69 -4.23 6.98
C ARG A 60 -1.80 -3.80 6.01
N ASN A 61 -3.03 -4.24 6.24
CA ASN A 61 -4.22 -3.95 5.43
C ASN A 61 -4.96 -2.68 5.86
N GLU A 62 -4.48 -1.97 6.88
CA GLU A 62 -5.22 -0.87 7.48
C GLU A 62 -4.49 0.48 7.40
N ILE A 63 -5.29 1.54 7.27
CA ILE A 63 -4.87 2.92 7.53
C ILE A 63 -5.13 3.19 9.00
N ILE A 64 -4.07 3.16 9.82
CA ILE A 64 -4.18 3.41 11.27
C ILE A 64 -4.52 4.88 11.54
N ASP A 65 -3.96 5.79 10.75
CA ASP A 65 -4.18 7.22 10.91
C ASP A 65 -4.01 7.99 9.61
N ARG A 66 -4.57 9.20 9.56
CA ARG A 66 -4.41 10.12 8.43
C ARG A 66 -4.45 11.56 8.89
N GLU A 67 -3.62 12.40 8.29
CA GLU A 67 -3.54 13.81 8.63
C GLU A 67 -3.24 14.66 7.38
N ILE A 68 -3.69 15.91 7.39
CA ILE A 68 -3.41 16.87 6.32
C ILE A 68 -2.46 17.91 6.89
N TYR A 69 -1.33 18.11 6.23
CA TYR A 69 -0.35 19.11 6.58
C TYR A 69 -0.22 20.16 5.50
N ILE A 70 0.24 21.35 5.87
CA ILE A 70 0.66 22.38 4.93
C ILE A 70 2.11 22.08 4.54
N ALA A 71 2.36 21.72 3.28
CA ALA A 71 3.65 21.18 2.80
C ALA A 71 4.87 22.01 3.24
N ASN A 72 4.73 23.33 3.25
CA ASN A 72 5.79 24.29 3.60
C ASN A 72 5.81 24.73 5.07
N ASN A 73 4.85 24.29 5.89
CA ASN A 73 4.72 24.72 7.29
C ASN A 73 4.32 23.55 8.22
N VAL A 74 5.00 22.42 8.08
CA VAL A 74 4.77 21.25 8.92
C VAL A 74 5.52 21.38 10.23
N ASP A 75 4.81 21.20 11.34
CA ASP A 75 5.45 20.98 12.64
C ASP A 75 6.05 19.57 12.67
N ARG A 76 7.37 19.52 12.45
CA ARG A 76 8.15 18.29 12.42
C ARG A 76 8.10 17.54 13.74
N GLN A 77 8.04 18.23 14.87
CA GLN A 77 7.98 17.56 16.17
C GLN A 77 6.66 16.82 16.33
N ASP A 78 5.58 17.39 15.80
CA ASP A 78 4.27 16.76 15.85
C ASP A 78 4.24 15.45 15.06
N VAL A 79 4.75 15.47 13.82
CA VAL A 79 4.88 14.26 12.99
C VAL A 79 5.77 13.21 13.66
N VAL A 80 6.92 13.60 14.25
CA VAL A 80 7.79 12.66 14.99
C VAL A 80 7.04 12.04 16.18
N ARG A 81 6.32 12.84 16.97
CA ARG A 81 5.53 12.32 18.10
C ARG A 81 4.47 11.33 17.64
N LYS A 82 3.79 11.65 16.54
CA LYS A 82 2.79 10.78 15.92
C LYS A 82 3.38 9.44 15.50
N ILE A 83 4.49 9.46 14.77
CA ILE A 83 5.19 8.23 14.35
C ILE A 83 5.59 7.38 15.56
N ASN A 84 6.19 7.99 16.59
CA ASN A 84 6.59 7.26 17.80
C ASN A 84 5.39 6.65 18.52
N SER A 85 4.26 7.37 18.61
CA SER A 85 3.02 6.84 19.20
C SER A 85 2.53 5.61 18.44
N LEU A 86 2.51 5.66 17.11
CA LEU A 86 2.08 4.53 16.27
C LEU A 86 3.06 3.34 16.29
N LEU A 87 4.36 3.60 16.45
CA LEU A 87 5.36 2.56 16.64
C LEU A 87 5.20 1.83 17.98
N SER A 88 4.79 2.54 19.02
CA SER A 88 4.56 1.97 20.37
C SER A 88 3.23 1.22 20.54
N MET A 89 2.31 1.32 19.58
CA MET A 89 1.04 0.58 19.64
C MET A 89 1.29 -0.92 19.49
N ASP A 90 0.69 -1.69 20.40
CA ASP A 90 0.89 -3.13 20.50
C ASP A 90 0.32 -3.87 19.29
N ILE A 91 1.04 -4.88 18.84
CA ILE A 91 0.72 -5.59 17.60
C ILE A 91 -0.15 -6.79 17.96
N GLN A 92 -1.42 -6.78 17.53
CA GLN A 92 -2.22 -7.99 17.61
C GLN A 92 -1.65 -9.04 16.65
N HIS A 93 -1.28 -10.19 17.21
CA HIS A 93 -0.76 -11.32 16.46
C HIS A 93 -1.93 -12.03 15.76
N ILE A 94 -2.12 -11.76 14.47
CA ILE A 94 -3.20 -12.37 13.69
C ILE A 94 -2.68 -13.67 13.07
N SER A 95 -3.33 -14.78 13.41
CA SER A 95 -2.94 -16.14 13.00
C SER A 95 -3.52 -16.59 11.65
N THR A 96 -4.48 -15.86 11.09
CA THR A 96 -5.18 -16.27 9.85
C THR A 96 -5.55 -15.04 9.04
N LEU A 97 -5.12 -15.01 7.77
CA LEU A 97 -5.44 -13.92 6.84
C LEU A 97 -6.75 -14.24 6.14
N GLU A 98 -7.77 -13.41 6.38
CA GLU A 98 -9.05 -13.52 5.68
C GLU A 98 -8.94 -12.97 4.25
N LYS A 99 -9.87 -13.36 3.37
CA LYS A 99 -9.85 -12.92 1.98
C LYS A 99 -10.04 -11.40 1.90
N GLU A 100 -10.92 -10.86 2.73
CA GLU A 100 -11.19 -9.44 2.87
C GLU A 100 -9.90 -8.66 3.20
N GLU A 101 -9.12 -9.12 4.20
CA GLU A 101 -7.85 -8.49 4.58
C GLU A 101 -6.84 -8.52 3.42
N MET A 102 -6.83 -9.59 2.62
CA MET A 102 -5.95 -9.69 1.45
C MET A 102 -6.36 -8.71 0.34
N ASP A 103 -7.66 -8.55 0.11
CA ASP A 103 -8.17 -7.61 -0.89
C ASP A 103 -7.88 -6.15 -0.46
N GLU A 104 -8.06 -5.81 0.81
CA GLU A 104 -7.71 -4.51 1.38
C GLU A 104 -6.21 -4.19 1.28
N ALA A 105 -5.36 -5.13 1.70
CA ALA A 105 -3.91 -4.97 1.56
C ALA A 105 -3.49 -4.85 0.08
N TYR A 106 -4.20 -5.50 -0.84
CA TYR A 106 -3.94 -5.34 -2.27
C TYR A 106 -4.34 -3.95 -2.79
N ILE A 107 -5.44 -3.38 -2.30
CA ILE A 107 -5.85 -2.00 -2.63
C ILE A 107 -4.76 -1.03 -2.16
N ILE A 108 -4.26 -1.19 -0.94
CA ILE A 108 -3.14 -0.40 -0.41
C ILE A 108 -1.90 -0.58 -1.28
N TYR A 109 -1.53 -1.82 -1.59
CA TYR A 109 -0.38 -2.11 -2.45
C TYR A 109 -0.50 -1.43 -3.82
N LYS A 110 -1.67 -1.46 -4.45
CA LYS A 110 -1.93 -0.78 -5.70
C LYS A 110 -1.79 0.74 -5.56
N TYR A 111 -2.32 1.32 -4.49
CA TYR A 111 -2.20 2.74 -4.21
C TYR A 111 -0.73 3.17 -4.02
N LEU A 112 0.06 2.40 -3.26
CA LEU A 112 1.49 2.68 -3.07
C LEU A 112 2.30 2.60 -4.37
N ASN A 113 1.84 1.80 -5.34
CA ASN A 113 2.50 1.61 -6.63
C ASN A 113 1.82 2.36 -7.80
N SER A 114 0.79 3.17 -7.56
CA SER A 114 0.09 3.87 -8.64
C SER A 114 0.91 5.03 -9.20
N GLY A 115 1.84 5.57 -8.39
CA GLY A 115 2.62 6.76 -8.71
C GLY A 115 1.99 8.06 -8.20
N ASP A 116 0.74 8.01 -7.71
CA ASP A 116 0.01 9.18 -7.19
C ASP A 116 0.49 9.58 -5.78
N CYS A 117 1.17 8.68 -5.08
CA CYS A 117 1.72 8.93 -3.76
C CYS A 117 3.21 8.60 -3.69
N LYS A 118 3.90 9.25 -2.75
CA LYS A 118 5.23 8.85 -2.29
C LYS A 118 5.08 8.13 -0.97
N TYR A 119 5.85 7.07 -0.75
CA TYR A 119 5.82 6.37 0.52
C TYR A 119 7.21 6.01 1.02
N THR A 120 7.31 5.86 2.33
CA THR A 120 8.49 5.32 2.99
C THR A 120 8.08 4.29 4.03
N ILE A 121 8.95 3.30 4.23
CA ILE A 121 8.75 2.25 5.22
C ILE A 121 9.59 2.59 6.45
N ILE A 122 8.93 2.73 7.59
CA ILE A 122 9.57 3.00 8.87
C ILE A 122 9.91 1.67 9.54
N SER A 123 11.20 1.39 9.64
CA SER A 123 11.71 0.28 10.43
C SER A 123 11.67 0.60 11.93
N GLN A 124 11.74 -0.42 12.77
CA GLN A 124 11.87 -0.26 14.23
C GLN A 124 13.14 0.52 14.61
N GLU A 125 14.16 0.53 13.74
CA GLU A 125 15.44 1.23 13.91
C GLU A 125 15.46 2.61 13.21
N TRP A 126 14.31 3.27 13.07
CA TRP A 126 14.22 4.54 12.39
C TRP A 126 15.04 5.62 13.12
N ASN A 127 16.20 5.96 12.53
CA ASN A 127 16.96 7.16 12.87
C ASN A 127 16.06 8.36 12.56
N LYS A 128 15.55 9.03 13.61
CA LYS A 128 14.55 10.12 13.65
C LYS A 128 14.87 11.38 12.80
N ASN A 129 15.58 11.23 11.69
CA ASN A 129 15.93 12.26 10.74
C ASN A 129 14.70 12.58 9.85
N MET A 130 13.94 13.55 10.32
CA MET A 130 12.73 14.03 9.65
C MET A 130 13.03 14.78 8.35
N ASP A 131 14.21 15.39 8.19
CA ASP A 131 14.58 16.11 6.97
C ASP A 131 14.62 15.17 5.77
N ASN A 132 15.24 14.00 5.93
CA ASN A 132 15.27 12.99 4.87
C ASN A 132 13.88 12.40 4.61
N LEU A 133 13.08 12.18 5.65
CA LEU A 133 11.73 11.63 5.52
C LEU A 133 10.81 12.59 4.74
N TRP A 134 10.72 13.84 5.18
CA TRP A 134 9.83 14.83 4.56
C TRP A 134 10.25 15.15 3.13
N THR A 135 11.56 15.27 2.88
CA THR A 135 12.10 15.51 1.53
C THR A 135 11.74 14.36 0.57
N ASN A 136 11.66 13.12 1.05
CA ASN A 136 11.28 11.97 0.23
C ASN A 136 9.76 11.89 -0.03
N LEU A 137 8.93 12.45 0.85
CA LEU A 137 7.48 12.44 0.72
C LEU A 137 6.93 13.61 -0.13
N VAL A 138 7.68 14.71 -0.21
CA VAL A 138 7.23 15.98 -0.82
C VAL A 138 7.86 16.22 -2.20
N LYS A 139 8.82 15.38 -2.65
CA LYS A 139 9.41 15.44 -4.00
C LYS A 139 8.64 14.61 -5.02
#